data_AF-A9MN01-F1
#
_entry.id   AF-A9MN01-F1
#
_cell.length_a   1.000
_cell.length_b   1.000
_cell.length_c   1.000
_cell.angle_alpha   90.00
_cell.angle_beta   90.00
_cell.angle_gamma   90.00
#
_symmetry.space_group_name_H-M   'P 1'
#
loop_
_entity.id
_entity.type
_entity.pdbx_description
1 polymer ?
#
loop_
_entity_poly.entity_id
_entity_poly.type
_entity_poly.pdbx_seq_one_letter_code
_entity_poly.pdbx_strand_id
1 'polypeptide(L)'
;MRYFKTLVLIFVFSTELSHAIDFKLSSSDQVGDVKYFSLRVQNDNEIKNIDVGLEGNSNNAEIKQYYSFSCQWGKAYGVRLNMDSSSIDGPLLFDNIYVLDEKLNIVFAKSYIRMSKQWVDPVSLNSAVCNRSGGDLKNDPTTKKDYIANFEAIQQGPFVLKGINDIVIKYIRDDSLNLIREDANGEVVIDTIKNHDNKSPSVRTVFFMKISSEMNVISLVSWGGDIDEGDYYKIYGYTYDETGHLRRNTTLDKDSNLSGYNTNQSSFKYKNANSIKEYLIKKYGS
;
A
#
# COMPACT_ATOMS: atom_id res chain seq x y z
N MET A 1 -37.38 -58.48 34.04
CA MET A 1 -36.94 -57.13 34.47
C MET A 1 -35.60 -56.86 33.80
N ARG A 2 -35.57 -55.93 32.85
CA ARG A 2 -34.40 -55.61 32.00
C ARG A 2 -33.65 -54.43 32.61
N TYR A 3 -32.38 -54.64 32.96
CA TYR A 3 -31.48 -53.55 33.35
C TYR A 3 -30.80 -52.98 32.10
N PHE A 4 -31.20 -51.78 31.68
CA PHE A 4 -30.44 -50.97 30.74
C PHE A 4 -29.36 -50.21 31.53
N LYS A 5 -28.09 -50.50 31.26
CA LYS A 5 -26.97 -49.66 31.71
C LYS A 5 -26.78 -48.55 30.67
N THR A 6 -27.19 -47.34 31.01
CA THR A 6 -26.89 -46.15 30.22
C THR A 6 -25.46 -45.71 30.55
N LEU A 7 -24.51 -45.94 29.64
CA LEU A 7 -23.18 -45.36 29.73
C LEU A 7 -23.27 -43.92 29.24
N VAL A 8 -23.18 -42.95 30.16
CA VAL A 8 -23.05 -41.53 29.80
C VAL A 8 -21.59 -41.31 29.40
N LEU A 9 -21.32 -41.21 28.10
CA LEU A 9 -20.05 -40.73 27.58
C LEU A 9 -20.04 -39.20 27.73
N ILE A 10 -19.35 -38.70 28.74
CA ILE A 10 -19.01 -37.27 28.83
C ILE A 10 -17.83 -37.06 27.88
N PHE A 11 -18.12 -36.60 26.66
CA PHE A 11 -17.10 -35.99 25.82
C PHE A 11 -16.70 -34.66 26.48
N VAL A 12 -15.62 -34.68 27.25
CA VAL A 12 -14.88 -33.45 27.58
C VAL A 12 -14.20 -33.02 26.28
N PHE A 13 -14.90 -32.23 25.48
CA PHE A 13 -14.23 -31.40 24.50
C PHE A 13 -13.40 -30.41 25.30
N SER A 14 -12.10 -30.69 25.44
CA SER A 14 -11.11 -29.66 25.73
C SER A 14 -11.15 -28.70 24.54
N THR A 15 -12.00 -27.68 24.63
CA THR A 15 -11.85 -26.49 23.81
C THR A 15 -10.47 -25.96 24.16
N GLU A 16 -9.51 -26.12 23.24
CA GLU A 16 -8.36 -25.23 23.25
C GLU A 16 -8.96 -23.82 23.29
N LEU A 17 -8.70 -23.12 24.40
CA LEU A 17 -9.05 -21.73 24.53
C LEU A 17 -8.34 -21.02 23.38
N SER A 18 -9.09 -20.70 22.34
CA SER A 18 -8.63 -19.77 21.32
C SER A 18 -8.45 -18.46 22.07
N HIS A 19 -7.22 -18.17 22.50
CA HIS A 19 -6.83 -16.90 23.09
C HIS A 19 -7.05 -15.80 22.04
N ALA A 20 -8.27 -15.28 22.00
CA ALA A 20 -8.64 -14.22 21.08
C ALA A 20 -8.03 -12.93 21.60
N ILE A 21 -7.27 -12.23 20.75
CA ILE A 21 -6.84 -10.87 21.02
C ILE A 21 -8.00 -9.92 20.66
N ASP A 22 -8.40 -9.08 21.60
CA ASP A 22 -9.37 -8.01 21.41
C ASP A 22 -8.67 -6.68 21.12
N PHE A 23 -9.25 -5.88 20.22
CA PHE A 23 -8.77 -4.55 19.88
C PHE A 23 -9.87 -3.52 20.11
N LYS A 24 -9.57 -2.52 20.93
CA LYS A 24 -10.47 -1.40 21.19
C LYS A 24 -9.77 -0.09 20.95
N LEU A 25 -10.40 0.76 20.14
CA LEU A 25 -9.93 2.10 19.86
C LEU A 25 -10.74 3.12 20.66
N SER A 26 -10.06 4.04 21.34
CA SER A 26 -10.69 5.13 22.08
C SER A 26 -9.91 6.43 21.89
N SER A 27 -10.62 7.57 21.89
CA SER A 27 -9.97 8.88 21.90
C SER A 27 -9.01 8.98 23.10
N SER A 28 -7.86 9.59 22.88
CA SER A 28 -6.85 9.86 23.90
C SER A 28 -6.69 11.37 24.08
N ASP A 29 -5.50 11.77 24.53
CA ASP A 29 -5.01 13.12 24.69
C ASP A 29 -4.57 13.79 23.38
N GLN A 30 -4.26 15.07 23.47
CA GLN A 30 -3.68 15.87 22.41
C GLN A 30 -2.32 16.40 22.91
N VAL A 31 -1.28 16.28 22.08
CA VAL A 31 0.05 16.81 22.39
C VAL A 31 0.46 17.73 21.25
N GLY A 32 0.57 19.03 21.54
CA GLY A 32 0.71 20.06 20.50
C GLY A 32 -0.50 20.07 19.57
N ASP A 33 -0.26 19.98 18.27
CA ASP A 33 -1.31 19.96 17.24
C ASP A 33 -1.79 18.55 16.87
N VAL A 34 -1.14 17.50 17.42
CA VAL A 34 -1.47 16.11 17.10
C VAL A 34 -2.46 15.57 18.13
N LYS A 35 -3.62 15.12 17.63
CA LYS A 35 -4.60 14.36 18.41
C LYS A 35 -4.23 12.89 18.38
N TYR A 36 -4.41 12.21 19.51
CA TYR A 36 -4.11 10.79 19.64
C TYR A 36 -5.36 9.99 19.94
N PHE A 37 -5.36 8.76 19.45
CA PHE A 37 -6.19 7.67 19.93
C PHE A 37 -5.32 6.68 20.70
N SER A 38 -5.93 5.91 21.59
CA SER A 38 -5.30 4.76 22.23
C SER A 38 -5.91 3.50 21.66
N LEU A 39 -5.07 2.68 21.02
CA LEU A 39 -5.40 1.33 20.62
C LEU A 39 -5.06 0.39 21.78
N ARG A 40 -6.10 0.00 22.53
CA ARG A 40 -6.00 -1.00 23.57
C ARG A 40 -6.09 -2.39 22.94
N VAL A 41 -5.06 -3.19 23.16
CA VAL A 41 -4.95 -4.59 22.75
C VAL A 41 -4.97 -5.45 24.00
N GLN A 42 -5.84 -6.45 24.06
CA GLN A 42 -5.99 -7.28 25.24
C GLN A 42 -6.11 -8.76 24.88
N ASN A 43 -5.43 -9.62 25.65
CA ASN A 43 -5.69 -11.05 25.71
C ASN A 43 -6.14 -11.41 27.15
N ASP A 44 -6.22 -12.71 27.46
CA ASP A 44 -6.68 -13.16 28.78
C ASP A 44 -5.74 -12.76 29.94
N ASN A 45 -4.48 -12.45 29.65
CA ASN A 45 -3.43 -12.27 30.65
C ASN A 45 -2.88 -10.85 30.73
N GLU A 46 -2.90 -10.12 29.62
CA GLU A 46 -2.16 -8.88 29.41
C GLU A 46 -3.01 -7.84 28.67
N ILE A 47 -2.71 -6.57 28.95
CA ILE A 47 -3.27 -5.42 28.24
C ILE A 47 -2.09 -4.57 27.79
N LYS A 48 -2.11 -4.16 26.52
CA LYS A 48 -1.16 -3.21 25.94
C LYS A 48 -1.93 -2.04 25.34
N ASN A 49 -1.47 -0.83 25.59
CA ASN A 49 -1.99 0.36 24.94
C ASN A 49 -0.92 0.85 23.97
N ILE A 50 -1.35 1.18 22.75
CA ILE A 50 -0.51 1.75 21.69
C ILE A 50 -1.06 3.13 21.39
N ASP A 51 -0.21 4.15 21.39
CA ASP A 51 -0.61 5.47 20.93
C ASP A 51 -0.76 5.49 19.40
N VAL A 52 -1.83 6.12 18.94
CA VAL A 52 -2.16 6.26 17.52
C VAL A 52 -2.34 7.74 17.22
N GLY A 53 -1.27 8.38 16.75
CA GLY A 53 -1.34 9.76 16.28
C GLY A 53 -2.22 9.89 15.03
N LEU A 54 -3.08 10.90 14.99
CA LEU A 54 -3.78 11.25 13.76
C LEU A 54 -2.82 11.94 12.79
N GLU A 55 -2.93 11.57 11.52
CA GLU A 55 -2.06 12.07 10.45
C GLU A 55 -2.73 13.23 9.69
N GLY A 56 -1.93 14.21 9.28
CA GLY A 56 -2.41 15.40 8.58
C GLY A 56 -3.51 16.14 9.36
N ASN A 57 -4.61 16.46 8.67
CA ASN A 57 -5.79 17.09 9.26
C ASN A 57 -6.89 16.08 9.66
N SER A 58 -6.57 14.80 9.82
CA SER A 58 -7.54 13.80 10.28
C SER A 58 -8.10 14.16 11.64
N ASN A 59 -9.40 13.90 11.84
CA ASN A 59 -10.10 14.15 13.10
C ASN A 59 -10.60 12.87 13.79
N ASN A 60 -10.50 11.73 13.11
CA ASN A 60 -10.93 10.44 13.62
C ASN A 60 -10.01 9.31 13.14
N ALA A 61 -10.06 8.19 13.85
CA ALA A 61 -9.49 6.92 13.44
C ALA A 61 -10.53 5.82 13.69
N GLU A 62 -10.63 4.85 12.79
CA GLU A 62 -11.60 3.76 12.90
C GLU A 62 -10.98 2.40 12.61
N ILE A 63 -11.36 1.39 13.38
CA ILE A 63 -11.04 0.00 13.06
C ILE A 63 -11.87 -0.41 11.84
N LYS A 64 -11.20 -0.80 10.75
CA LYS A 64 -11.86 -1.26 9.50
C LYS A 64 -11.75 -2.75 9.27
N GLN A 65 -10.74 -3.41 9.83
CA GLN A 65 -10.45 -4.80 9.54
C GLN A 65 -9.64 -5.44 10.67
N TYR A 66 -9.87 -6.74 10.88
CA TYR A 66 -9.08 -7.59 11.76
C TYR A 66 -8.34 -8.63 10.92
N TYR A 67 -7.18 -9.04 11.39
CA TYR A 67 -6.33 -10.04 10.74
C TYR A 67 -5.97 -11.15 11.72
N SER A 68 -5.77 -12.35 11.16
CA SER A 68 -5.17 -13.47 11.86
C SER A 68 -4.13 -14.10 10.95
N PHE A 69 -2.96 -14.38 11.51
CA PHE A 69 -1.82 -14.96 10.81
C PHE A 69 -1.37 -16.23 11.54
N SER A 70 -1.01 -17.25 10.77
CA SER A 70 -0.43 -18.49 11.27
C SER A 70 0.98 -18.62 10.70
N CYS A 71 1.97 -18.33 11.55
CA CYS A 71 3.39 -18.33 11.20
C CYS A 71 4.10 -19.54 11.81
N GLN A 72 5.29 -19.87 11.32
CA GLN A 72 6.09 -20.99 11.87
C GLN A 72 6.42 -20.81 13.36
N TRP A 73 6.53 -19.56 13.82
CA TRP A 73 6.82 -19.22 15.21
C TRP A 73 5.58 -19.08 16.09
N GLY A 74 4.36 -19.19 15.54
CA GLY A 74 3.11 -19.07 16.29
C GLY A 74 2.04 -18.24 15.58
N LYS A 75 1.00 -17.89 16.34
CA LYS A 75 -0.12 -17.06 15.85
C LYS A 75 0.16 -15.58 16.05
N ALA A 76 -0.41 -14.77 15.17
CA ALA A 76 -0.42 -13.32 15.28
C ALA A 76 -1.81 -12.78 14.94
N TYR A 77 -2.17 -11.66 15.56
CA TYR A 77 -3.45 -11.00 15.36
C TYR A 77 -3.21 -9.53 15.08
N GLY A 78 -3.97 -8.98 14.13
CA GLY A 78 -3.76 -7.61 13.71
C GLY A 78 -5.06 -6.84 13.51
N VAL A 79 -4.90 -5.54 13.37
CA VAL A 79 -5.99 -4.60 13.12
C VAL A 79 -5.54 -3.57 12.10
N ARG A 80 -6.45 -3.21 11.18
CA ARG A 80 -6.31 -2.04 10.29
C ARG A 80 -7.11 -0.89 10.85
N LEU A 81 -6.42 0.20 11.14
CA LEU A 81 -7.02 1.48 11.44
C LEU A 81 -7.01 2.33 10.18
N ASN A 82 -8.14 2.97 9.87
CA ASN A 82 -8.22 3.94 8.80
C ASN A 82 -8.44 5.34 9.37
N MET A 83 -7.77 6.32 8.77
CA MET A 83 -7.95 7.74 8.99
C MET A 83 -8.15 8.41 7.63
N ASP A 84 -9.00 9.42 7.58
CA ASP A 84 -9.18 10.26 6.41
C ASP A 84 -8.85 11.71 6.72
N SER A 85 -8.16 12.36 5.80
CA SER A 85 -7.74 13.75 5.92
C SER A 85 -8.16 14.51 4.67
N SER A 86 -8.75 15.68 4.85
CA SER A 86 -9.11 16.55 3.74
C SER A 86 -7.87 17.30 3.24
N SER A 87 -7.61 17.23 1.93
CA SER A 87 -6.57 18.03 1.26
C SER A 87 -7.13 18.68 -0.01
N ILE A 88 -6.40 19.68 -0.53
CA ILE A 88 -6.76 20.39 -1.78
C ILE A 88 -6.80 19.41 -2.97
N ASP A 89 -5.93 18.41 -2.96
CA ASP A 89 -5.81 17.41 -4.03
C ASP A 89 -6.77 16.21 -3.88
N GLY A 90 -7.66 16.27 -2.89
CA GLY A 90 -8.61 15.22 -2.55
C GLY A 90 -8.35 14.60 -1.16
N PRO A 91 -9.20 13.65 -0.72
CA PRO A 91 -9.00 13.01 0.57
C PRO A 91 -7.73 12.14 0.56
N LEU A 92 -6.83 12.40 1.50
CA LEU A 92 -5.72 11.51 1.82
C LEU A 92 -6.20 10.48 2.82
N LEU A 93 -5.96 9.21 2.55
CA LEU A 93 -6.33 8.11 3.42
C LEU A 93 -5.08 7.49 4.01
N PHE A 94 -5.11 7.23 5.31
CA PHE A 94 -4.06 6.55 6.05
C PHE A 94 -4.62 5.22 6.53
N ASP A 95 -3.98 4.13 6.18
CA ASP A 95 -4.28 2.80 6.71
C ASP A 95 -3.09 2.33 7.53
N ASN A 96 -3.27 2.26 8.85
CA ASN A 96 -2.25 1.80 9.78
C ASN A 96 -2.55 0.35 10.15
N ILE A 97 -1.62 -0.55 9.87
CA ILE A 97 -1.74 -1.95 10.25
C ILE A 97 -0.82 -2.22 11.42
N TYR A 98 -1.39 -2.73 12.50
CA TYR A 98 -0.67 -3.23 13.68
C TYR A 98 -0.91 -4.72 13.79
N VAL A 99 0.14 -5.51 14.04
CA VAL A 99 0.03 -6.94 14.30
C VAL A 99 0.87 -7.29 15.50
N LEU A 100 0.28 -8.10 16.39
CA LEU A 100 0.88 -8.55 17.63
C LEU A 100 0.88 -10.06 17.72
N ASP A 101 1.90 -10.64 18.36
CA ASP A 101 1.88 -12.05 18.75
C ASP A 101 1.03 -12.29 20.01
N GLU A 102 0.87 -13.56 20.40
CA GLU A 102 0.06 -13.96 21.54
C GLU A 102 0.51 -13.34 22.88
N LYS A 103 1.75 -12.84 22.96
CA LYS A 103 2.32 -12.15 24.13
C LYS A 103 2.28 -10.61 23.98
N LEU A 104 1.44 -10.10 23.08
CA LEU A 104 1.29 -8.67 22.78
C LEU A 104 2.61 -7.97 22.38
N ASN A 105 3.59 -8.70 21.84
CA ASN A 105 4.74 -8.06 21.20
C ASN A 105 4.33 -7.59 19.81
N ILE A 106 4.74 -6.38 19.43
CA ILE A 106 4.54 -5.89 18.06
C ILE A 106 5.42 -6.73 17.14
N VAL A 107 4.82 -7.32 16.11
CA VAL A 107 5.57 -8.09 15.09
C VAL A 107 5.53 -7.43 13.72
N PHE A 108 4.61 -6.47 13.54
CA PHE A 108 4.47 -5.69 12.33
C PHE A 108 3.73 -4.38 12.67
N ALA A 109 4.28 -3.25 12.22
CA ALA A 109 3.58 -1.97 12.23
C ALA A 109 3.97 -1.16 10.99
N LYS A 110 3.00 -0.88 10.11
CA LYS A 110 3.24 -0.08 8.89
C LYS A 110 2.05 0.81 8.56
N SER A 111 2.35 2.01 8.07
CA SER A 111 1.36 2.99 7.61
C SER A 111 1.33 3.06 6.09
N TYR A 112 0.14 3.06 5.52
CA TYR A 112 -0.09 3.15 4.08
C TYR A 112 -0.87 4.43 3.79
N ILE A 113 -0.20 5.40 3.18
CA ILE A 113 -0.83 6.65 2.73
C ILE A 113 -1.27 6.45 1.29
N ARG A 114 -2.55 6.67 0.99
CA ARG A 114 -3.09 6.44 -0.36
C ARG A 114 -4.09 7.51 -0.79
N MET A 115 -4.15 7.71 -2.11
CA MET A 115 -5.16 8.55 -2.75
C MET A 115 -6.36 7.74 -3.29
N SER A 116 -6.18 6.44 -3.53
CA SER A 116 -7.27 5.55 -3.96
C SER A 116 -8.26 5.34 -2.82
N LYS A 117 -9.57 5.38 -3.11
CA LYS A 117 -10.63 5.13 -2.11
C LYS A 117 -10.76 3.65 -1.72
N GLN A 118 -10.42 2.74 -2.63
CA GLN A 118 -10.50 1.30 -2.36
C GLN A 118 -9.23 0.82 -1.67
N TRP A 119 -9.40 0.15 -0.52
CA TRP A 119 -8.33 -0.56 0.16
C TRP A 119 -8.11 -1.93 -0.49
N VAL A 120 -6.84 -2.30 -0.62
CA VAL A 120 -6.39 -3.63 -1.03
C VAL A 120 -5.26 -4.00 -0.08
N ASP A 121 -5.37 -5.16 0.59
CA ASP A 121 -4.30 -5.63 1.46
C ASP A 121 -3.02 -5.86 0.63
N PRO A 122 -1.83 -5.49 1.14
CA PRO A 122 -0.56 -5.82 0.51
C PRO A 122 -0.45 -7.32 0.30
N VAL A 123 -0.07 -7.75 -0.91
CA VAL A 123 0.06 -9.18 -1.25
C VAL A 123 1.12 -9.85 -0.37
N SER A 124 2.16 -9.09 -0.01
CA SER A 124 3.25 -9.53 0.84
C SER A 124 2.93 -9.46 2.35
N LEU A 125 1.73 -9.03 2.77
CA LEU A 125 1.44 -8.79 4.19
C LEU A 125 1.69 -10.02 5.06
N ASN A 126 1.25 -11.21 4.63
CA ASN A 126 1.44 -12.44 5.40
C ASN A 126 2.93 -12.80 5.56
N SER A 127 3.72 -12.73 4.48
CA SER A 127 5.15 -13.02 4.56
C SER A 127 5.88 -11.96 5.38
N ALA A 128 5.50 -10.69 5.27
CA ALA A 128 6.09 -9.61 6.05
C ALA A 128 5.83 -9.77 7.56
N VAL A 129 4.62 -10.17 7.96
CA VAL A 129 4.29 -10.50 9.35
C VAL A 129 5.07 -11.71 9.82
N CYS A 130 5.04 -12.82 9.06
CA CYS A 130 5.69 -14.06 9.49
C CYS A 130 7.22 -13.97 9.49
N ASN A 131 7.81 -13.10 8.68
CA ASN A 131 9.25 -12.83 8.70
C ASN A 131 9.63 -11.68 9.66
N ARG A 132 8.66 -11.06 10.34
CA ARG A 132 8.86 -9.90 11.22
C ARG A 132 9.60 -8.74 10.52
N SER A 133 9.33 -8.53 9.23
CA SER A 133 9.99 -7.53 8.38
C SER A 133 9.14 -6.28 8.16
N GLY A 134 8.05 -6.14 8.92
CA GLY A 134 7.05 -5.07 8.79
C GLY A 134 7.42 -3.70 9.34
N GLY A 135 8.52 -3.60 10.07
CA GLY A 135 8.81 -2.45 10.92
C GLY A 135 8.25 -2.61 12.34
N ASP A 136 8.60 -1.64 13.19
CA ASP A 136 8.28 -1.60 14.61
C ASP A 136 7.74 -0.21 14.97
N LEU A 137 7.15 -0.10 16.16
CA LEU A 137 6.83 1.18 16.77
C LEU A 137 8.08 1.84 17.31
N LYS A 138 8.16 3.15 17.13
CA LYS A 138 9.15 3.99 17.79
C LYS A 138 8.45 4.88 18.80
N ASN A 139 9.21 5.33 19.79
CA ASN A 139 8.74 6.31 20.76
C ASN A 139 9.32 7.67 20.42
N ASP A 140 8.47 8.68 20.31
CA ASP A 140 8.91 10.06 20.12
C ASP A 140 9.54 10.58 21.41
N PRO A 141 10.80 11.06 21.39
CA PRO A 141 11.49 11.46 22.61
C PRO A 141 10.90 12.72 23.26
N THR A 142 10.13 13.52 22.54
CA THR A 142 9.51 14.76 22.98
C THR A 142 8.12 14.51 23.55
N THR A 143 7.25 13.85 22.79
CA THR A 143 5.86 13.59 23.20
C THR A 143 5.73 12.35 24.07
N LYS A 144 6.75 11.46 24.06
CA LYS A 144 6.74 10.13 24.69
C LYS A 144 5.68 9.19 24.12
N LYS A 145 5.11 9.52 22.96
CA LYS A 145 4.06 8.74 22.27
C LYS A 145 4.66 7.76 21.28
N ASP A 146 3.97 6.65 21.09
CA ASP A 146 4.30 5.71 20.02
C ASP A 146 3.95 6.28 18.64
N TYR A 147 4.74 5.91 17.63
CA TYR A 147 4.46 6.19 16.22
C TYR A 147 5.00 5.08 15.31
N ILE A 148 4.35 4.93 14.16
CA ILE A 148 4.83 4.02 13.11
C ILE A 148 5.94 4.72 12.32
N ALA A 149 7.15 4.17 12.34
CA ALA A 149 8.27 4.72 11.59
C ALA A 149 8.31 4.25 10.13
N ASN A 150 7.69 3.11 9.82
CA ASN A 150 7.65 2.54 8.48
C ASN A 150 6.36 2.96 7.78
N PHE A 151 6.46 3.80 6.76
CA PHE A 151 5.32 4.24 5.98
C PHE A 151 5.59 4.16 4.48
N GLU A 152 4.53 3.98 3.70
CA GLU A 152 4.60 4.09 2.24
C GLU A 152 3.51 5.03 1.72
N ALA A 153 3.89 5.94 0.80
CA ALA A 153 2.95 6.83 0.14
C ALA A 153 2.61 6.31 -1.27
N ILE A 154 1.52 5.56 -1.37
CA ILE A 154 1.00 5.01 -2.62
C ILE A 154 0.32 6.13 -3.42
N GLN A 155 0.96 6.56 -4.51
CA GLN A 155 0.39 7.52 -5.44
C GLN A 155 -0.63 6.87 -6.37
N GLN A 156 -0.34 5.68 -6.89
CA GLN A 156 -1.22 4.92 -7.79
C GLN A 156 -1.07 3.41 -7.56
N GLY A 157 -2.17 2.67 -7.70
CA GLY A 157 -2.23 1.23 -7.48
C GLY A 157 -2.71 0.85 -6.07
N PRO A 158 -2.54 -0.42 -5.66
CA PRO A 158 -1.95 -1.51 -6.44
C PRO A 158 -2.82 -1.93 -7.65
N PHE A 159 -2.17 -2.35 -8.74
CA PHE A 159 -2.82 -2.90 -9.93
C PHE A 159 -2.33 -4.32 -10.18
N VAL A 160 -3.26 -5.28 -10.28
CA VAL A 160 -2.93 -6.66 -10.66
C VAL A 160 -2.41 -6.69 -12.09
N LEU A 161 -1.29 -7.37 -12.33
CA LEU A 161 -0.76 -7.57 -13.68
C LEU A 161 -1.76 -8.36 -14.52
N LYS A 162 -2.01 -7.91 -15.75
CA LYS A 162 -3.01 -8.59 -16.59
C LYS A 162 -2.50 -9.97 -17.01
N GLY A 163 -3.31 -10.99 -16.69
CA GLY A 163 -3.00 -12.37 -17.02
C GLY A 163 -2.13 -13.09 -15.98
N ILE A 164 -1.77 -12.43 -14.88
CA ILE A 164 -0.98 -13.04 -13.80
C ILE A 164 -1.64 -12.69 -12.48
N ASN A 165 -2.10 -13.72 -11.76
CA ASN A 165 -2.71 -13.54 -10.46
C ASN A 165 -1.63 -13.25 -9.40
N ASP A 166 -2.03 -12.60 -8.32
CA ASP A 166 -1.21 -12.42 -7.11
C ASP A 166 0.13 -11.67 -7.32
N ILE A 167 0.27 -10.97 -8.44
CA ILE A 167 1.36 -10.02 -8.67
C ILE A 167 0.73 -8.67 -8.97
N VAL A 168 1.10 -7.68 -8.18
CA VAL A 168 0.64 -6.30 -8.34
C VAL A 168 1.80 -5.37 -8.63
N ILE A 169 1.47 -4.23 -9.23
CA ILE A 169 2.36 -3.09 -9.30
C ILE A 169 1.75 -1.89 -8.59
N LYS A 170 2.59 -1.07 -7.96
CA LYS A 170 2.19 0.18 -7.34
C LYS A 170 3.27 1.23 -7.54
N TYR A 171 2.84 2.49 -7.49
CA TYR A 171 3.72 3.64 -7.56
C TYR A 171 3.82 4.26 -6.17
N ILE A 172 5.02 4.22 -5.59
CA ILE A 172 5.31 4.80 -4.28
C ILE A 172 6.06 6.11 -4.47
N ARG A 173 5.56 7.17 -3.81
CA ARG A 173 6.22 8.46 -3.73
C ARG A 173 7.10 8.52 -2.49
N ASP A 174 8.35 8.89 -2.72
CA ASP A 174 9.35 9.24 -1.72
C ASP A 174 10.09 10.50 -2.22
N ASP A 175 11.41 10.62 -2.06
CA ASP A 175 12.24 11.61 -2.77
C ASP A 175 12.09 11.52 -4.30
N SER A 176 11.81 10.32 -4.81
CA SER A 176 11.57 9.98 -6.21
C SER A 176 10.25 9.20 -6.37
N LEU A 177 9.91 8.79 -7.59
CA LEU A 177 8.75 7.95 -7.85
C LEU A 177 9.20 6.54 -8.20
N ASN A 178 8.95 5.59 -7.32
CA ASN A 178 9.33 4.20 -7.50
C ASN A 178 8.17 3.38 -8.08
N LEU A 179 8.43 2.66 -9.16
CA LEU A 179 7.56 1.56 -9.61
C LEU A 179 7.97 0.30 -8.85
N ILE A 180 7.06 -0.20 -8.03
CA ILE A 180 7.24 -1.41 -7.25
C ILE A 180 6.42 -2.54 -7.85
N ARG A 181 7.01 -3.72 -7.96
CA ARG A 181 6.30 -5.00 -8.11
C ARG A 181 6.20 -5.64 -6.74
N GLU A 182 5.04 -6.14 -6.40
CA GLU A 182 4.81 -6.88 -5.16
C GLU A 182 4.16 -8.23 -5.45
N ASP A 183 4.66 -9.28 -4.79
CA ASP A 183 4.04 -10.60 -4.71
C ASP A 183 4.09 -11.14 -3.28
N ALA A 184 3.73 -12.41 -3.07
CA ALA A 184 3.75 -13.04 -1.76
C ALA A 184 5.14 -13.07 -1.10
N ASN A 185 6.23 -12.97 -1.86
CA ASN A 185 7.61 -12.98 -1.33
C ASN A 185 8.08 -11.59 -0.89
N GLY A 186 7.46 -10.52 -1.39
CA GLY A 186 7.79 -9.15 -1.02
C GLY A 186 7.76 -8.18 -2.19
N GLU A 187 8.41 -7.05 -1.97
CA GLU A 187 8.50 -5.94 -2.92
C GLU A 187 9.83 -5.92 -3.66
N VAL A 188 9.80 -5.54 -4.94
CA VAL A 188 10.96 -5.30 -5.78
C VAL A 188 10.80 -3.97 -6.49
N VAL A 189 11.81 -3.10 -6.39
CA VAL A 189 11.88 -1.85 -7.16
C VAL A 189 12.21 -2.18 -8.61
N ILE A 190 11.30 -1.85 -9.53
CA ILE A 190 11.45 -2.07 -10.97
C ILE A 190 12.12 -0.87 -11.64
N ASP A 191 11.71 0.33 -11.26
CA ASP A 191 12.25 1.59 -11.79
C ASP A 191 12.13 2.70 -10.76
N THR A 192 13.06 3.65 -10.81
CA THR A 192 13.09 4.86 -9.99
C THR A 192 13.08 6.06 -10.91
N ILE A 193 11.92 6.69 -11.02
CA ILE A 193 11.69 7.87 -11.84
C ILE A 193 12.11 9.10 -11.03
N LYS A 194 13.19 9.75 -11.47
CA LYS A 194 13.81 10.88 -10.78
C LYS A 194 13.01 12.17 -10.96
N ASN A 195 13.30 13.13 -10.10
CA ASN A 195 12.89 14.52 -10.28
C ASN A 195 13.49 15.08 -11.59
N HIS A 196 12.76 16.00 -12.21
CA HIS A 196 13.16 16.69 -13.45
C HIS A 196 13.06 18.19 -13.17
N ASP A 197 14.12 18.95 -13.42
CA ASP A 197 14.20 20.39 -13.14
C ASP A 197 13.76 20.76 -11.70
N ASN A 198 14.15 19.96 -10.71
CA ASN A 198 13.74 20.07 -9.30
C ASN A 198 12.24 19.92 -9.03
N LYS A 199 11.46 19.49 -10.02
CA LYS A 199 10.04 19.21 -9.89
C LYS A 199 9.82 17.72 -9.60
N SER A 200 8.78 17.43 -8.83
CA SER A 200 8.45 16.07 -8.40
C SER A 200 7.64 15.33 -9.48
N PRO A 201 7.96 14.06 -9.79
CA PRO A 201 7.15 13.24 -10.69
C PRO A 201 5.78 12.92 -10.09
N SER A 202 4.77 12.86 -10.94
CA SER A 202 3.41 12.46 -10.60
C SER A 202 2.80 11.58 -11.68
N VAL A 203 2.30 10.41 -11.28
CA VAL A 203 1.60 9.49 -12.19
C VAL A 203 0.21 10.05 -12.51
N ARG A 204 -0.04 10.26 -13.81
CA ARG A 204 -1.32 10.77 -14.33
C ARG A 204 -2.25 9.67 -14.79
N THR A 205 -1.72 8.62 -15.40
CA THR A 205 -2.51 7.44 -15.79
C THR A 205 -1.62 6.21 -15.87
N VAL A 206 -2.21 5.06 -15.55
CA VAL A 206 -1.62 3.74 -15.69
C VAL A 206 -2.63 2.85 -16.41
N PHE A 207 -2.20 2.11 -17.41
CA PHE A 207 -3.02 1.11 -18.07
C PHE A 207 -2.18 0.02 -18.71
N PHE A 208 -2.84 -1.06 -19.12
CA PHE A 208 -2.21 -2.22 -19.73
C PHE A 208 -2.62 -2.36 -21.19
N MET A 209 -1.68 -2.63 -22.09
CA MET A 209 -1.94 -2.91 -23.50
C MET A 209 -0.90 -3.83 -24.13
N LYS A 210 -1.29 -4.53 -25.22
CA LYS A 210 -0.34 -5.31 -26.03
C LYS A 210 0.36 -4.38 -27.02
N ILE A 211 1.68 -4.51 -27.13
CA ILE A 211 2.50 -3.85 -28.15
C ILE A 211 3.38 -4.95 -28.74
N SER A 212 3.30 -5.18 -30.05
CA SER A 212 3.98 -6.29 -30.71
C SER A 212 3.85 -7.63 -29.98
N SER A 213 2.61 -7.98 -29.62
CA SER A 213 2.23 -9.16 -28.84
C SER A 213 2.72 -9.24 -27.39
N GLU A 214 3.61 -8.36 -26.93
CA GLU A 214 4.07 -8.32 -25.54
C GLU A 214 3.13 -7.48 -24.66
N MET A 215 2.87 -7.97 -23.45
CA MET A 215 2.07 -7.24 -22.47
C MET A 215 2.90 -6.10 -21.87
N ASN A 216 2.32 -4.89 -21.85
CA ASN A 216 2.98 -3.71 -21.32
C ASN A 216 2.14 -3.03 -20.25
N VAL A 217 2.80 -2.58 -19.18
CA VAL A 217 2.34 -1.50 -18.30
C VAL A 217 2.74 -0.19 -18.96
N ILE A 218 1.78 0.69 -19.20
CA ILE A 218 2.01 2.03 -19.75
C ILE A 218 1.62 3.06 -18.71
N SER A 219 2.54 3.97 -18.43
CA SER A 219 2.38 4.99 -17.40
C SER A 219 2.73 6.37 -17.94
N LEU A 220 1.77 7.30 -17.84
CA LEU A 220 2.02 8.71 -18.08
C LEU A 220 2.47 9.35 -16.78
N VAL A 221 3.67 9.93 -16.78
CA VAL A 221 4.22 10.70 -15.66
C VAL A 221 4.39 12.14 -16.09
N SER A 222 4.07 13.06 -15.20
CA SER A 222 4.35 14.48 -15.39
C SER A 222 5.23 15.04 -14.28
N TRP A 223 5.95 16.09 -14.59
CA TRP A 223 6.63 16.95 -13.64
C TRP A 223 6.01 18.33 -13.80
N GLY A 224 5.43 18.86 -12.72
CA GLY A 224 4.74 20.15 -12.76
C GLY A 224 5.71 21.27 -13.13
N GLY A 225 5.28 22.21 -13.99
CA GLY A 225 6.02 23.44 -14.28
C GLY A 225 5.33 24.68 -13.69
N ASP A 226 6.07 25.78 -13.57
CA ASP A 226 5.41 27.07 -13.34
C ASP A 226 4.69 27.53 -14.63
N ILE A 227 3.79 28.52 -14.55
CA ILE A 227 2.91 28.96 -15.66
C ILE A 227 3.69 29.18 -16.98
N ASP A 228 4.94 29.62 -16.89
CA ASP A 228 5.78 29.97 -18.04
C ASP A 228 6.54 28.78 -18.64
N GLU A 229 6.90 27.78 -17.83
CA GLU A 229 7.70 26.62 -18.27
C GLU A 229 6.83 25.47 -18.77
N GLY A 230 5.60 25.37 -18.25
CA GLY A 230 4.66 24.31 -18.58
C GLY A 230 5.08 22.93 -18.04
N ASP A 231 4.13 22.03 -17.92
CA ASP A 231 4.40 20.68 -17.41
C ASP A 231 5.24 19.86 -18.40
N TYR A 232 6.26 19.15 -17.90
CA TYR A 232 6.94 18.13 -18.67
C TYR A 232 6.22 16.79 -18.51
N TYR A 233 6.01 16.07 -19.61
CA TYR A 233 5.38 14.75 -19.62
C TYR A 233 6.34 13.71 -20.20
N LYS A 234 6.28 12.49 -19.68
CA LYS A 234 6.92 11.31 -20.26
C LYS A 234 6.06 10.07 -20.08
N ILE A 235 5.94 9.29 -21.13
CA ILE A 235 5.28 7.98 -21.13
C ILE A 235 6.34 6.91 -20.96
N TYR A 236 6.18 6.11 -19.91
CA TYR A 236 7.00 4.94 -19.65
C TYR A 236 6.24 3.68 -20.06
N GLY A 237 6.98 2.72 -20.60
CA GLY A 237 6.47 1.38 -20.87
C GLY A 237 7.32 0.33 -20.20
N TYR A 238 6.68 -0.70 -19.65
CA TYR A 238 7.33 -1.84 -19.03
C TYR A 238 6.70 -3.11 -19.55
N THR A 239 7.49 -3.93 -20.25
CA THR A 239 7.07 -5.27 -20.67
C THR A 239 7.17 -6.23 -19.50
N TYR A 240 6.35 -7.26 -19.47
CA TYR A 240 6.47 -8.34 -18.48
C TYR A 240 6.19 -9.71 -19.09
N ASP A 241 6.89 -10.71 -18.56
CA ASP A 241 6.69 -12.11 -18.90
C ASP A 241 5.58 -12.76 -18.04
N GLU A 242 5.28 -14.03 -18.31
CA GLU A 242 4.25 -14.81 -17.59
C GLU A 242 4.56 -15.01 -16.11
N THR A 243 5.82 -14.83 -15.69
CA THR A 243 6.25 -14.90 -14.28
C THR A 243 6.18 -13.54 -13.57
N GLY A 244 5.80 -12.49 -14.31
CA GLY A 244 5.65 -11.14 -13.81
C GLY A 244 6.98 -10.42 -13.59
N HIS A 245 8.06 -10.81 -14.27
CA HIS A 245 9.29 -10.04 -14.28
C HIS A 245 9.12 -8.84 -15.21
N LEU A 246 9.18 -7.63 -14.66
CA LEU A 246 9.06 -6.39 -15.43
C LEU A 246 10.43 -5.91 -15.93
N ARG A 247 10.46 -5.45 -17.17
CA ARG A 247 11.62 -4.78 -17.78
C ARG A 247 11.17 -3.55 -18.57
N ARG A 248 11.95 -2.49 -18.54
CA ARG A 248 11.66 -1.26 -19.28
C ARG A 248 11.63 -1.52 -20.79
N ASN A 249 10.60 -1.02 -21.45
CA ASN A 249 10.45 -1.09 -22.89
C ASN A 249 11.35 -0.03 -23.55
N THR A 250 12.55 -0.42 -23.96
CA THR A 250 13.55 0.48 -24.53
C THR A 250 13.12 1.09 -25.87
N THR A 251 12.21 0.45 -26.59
CA THR A 251 11.67 0.98 -27.85
C THR A 251 10.84 2.23 -27.59
N LEU A 252 9.98 2.18 -26.57
CA LEU A 252 9.18 3.34 -26.15
C LEU A 252 10.05 4.43 -25.50
N ASP A 253 11.05 4.05 -24.72
CA ASP A 253 11.93 5.02 -24.05
C ASP A 253 12.75 5.87 -25.04
N LYS A 254 13.03 5.36 -26.23
CA LYS A 254 13.75 6.07 -27.31
C LYS A 254 12.83 6.91 -28.20
N ASP A 255 11.51 6.82 -28.03
CA ASP A 255 10.57 7.56 -28.86
C ASP A 255 10.44 9.01 -28.39
N SER A 256 11.05 9.94 -29.13
CA SER A 256 11.02 11.37 -28.80
C SER A 256 9.62 11.97 -28.74
N ASN A 257 8.60 11.34 -29.35
CA ASN A 257 7.22 11.82 -29.27
C ASN A 257 6.54 11.44 -27.95
N LEU A 258 7.09 10.48 -27.20
CA LEU A 258 6.53 10.00 -25.93
C LEU A 258 6.98 10.82 -24.72
N SER A 259 7.71 11.91 -24.96
CA SER A 259 8.07 12.88 -23.94
C SER A 259 8.08 14.30 -24.48
N GLY A 260 7.80 15.29 -23.63
CA GLY A 260 7.91 16.69 -24.02
C GLY A 260 7.19 17.64 -23.07
N TYR A 261 7.52 18.92 -23.20
CA TYR A 261 6.84 19.99 -22.49
C TYR A 261 5.46 20.26 -23.09
N ASN A 262 4.54 20.67 -22.23
CA ASN A 262 3.27 21.24 -22.61
C ASN A 262 3.26 22.74 -22.27
N THR A 263 3.69 23.55 -23.23
CA THR A 263 3.70 25.01 -23.17
C THR A 263 2.68 25.60 -24.15
N ASN A 264 2.50 26.93 -24.09
CA ASN A 264 1.67 27.65 -25.07
C ASN A 264 2.23 27.58 -26.50
N GLN A 265 3.54 27.36 -26.65
CA GLN A 265 4.24 27.31 -27.94
C GLN A 265 4.38 25.88 -28.48
N SER A 266 4.41 24.88 -27.60
CA SER A 266 4.53 23.47 -27.94
C SER A 266 3.66 22.65 -27.01
N SER A 267 2.60 22.05 -27.54
CA SER A 267 1.69 21.22 -26.73
C SER A 267 2.01 19.75 -26.85
N PHE A 268 2.32 19.12 -25.72
CA PHE A 268 2.42 17.68 -25.62
C PHE A 268 1.06 17.02 -25.91
N LYS A 269 1.04 16.09 -26.87
CA LYS A 269 -0.20 15.55 -27.45
C LYS A 269 -0.87 14.48 -26.58
N TYR A 270 -0.09 13.71 -25.83
CA TYR A 270 -0.56 12.44 -25.27
C TYR A 270 -0.89 12.51 -23.77
N LYS A 271 -1.90 13.32 -23.44
CA LYS A 271 -2.25 13.66 -22.04
C LYS A 271 -3.16 12.66 -21.32
N ASN A 272 -3.64 11.62 -22.00
CA ASN A 272 -4.54 10.63 -21.41
C ASN A 272 -4.37 9.24 -22.04
N ALA A 273 -4.94 8.22 -21.40
CA ALA A 273 -4.80 6.84 -21.85
C ALA A 273 -5.29 6.60 -23.29
N ASN A 274 -6.32 7.31 -23.76
CA ASN A 274 -6.86 7.10 -25.10
C ASN A 274 -5.89 7.59 -26.18
N SER A 275 -5.40 8.83 -26.07
CA SER A 275 -4.46 9.39 -27.05
C SER A 275 -3.12 8.65 -27.07
N ILE A 276 -2.67 8.15 -25.91
CA ILE A 276 -1.48 7.29 -25.84
C ILE A 276 -1.71 5.97 -26.59
N LYS A 277 -2.83 5.28 -26.33
CA LYS A 277 -3.17 4.01 -27.00
C LYS A 277 -3.22 4.16 -28.51
N GLU A 278 -3.91 5.20 -29.01
CA GLU A 278 -4.03 5.47 -30.44
C GLU A 278 -2.66 5.63 -31.11
N TYR A 279 -1.75 6.39 -30.48
CA TYR A 279 -0.39 6.56 -30.98
C TYR A 279 0.40 5.25 -30.98
N LEU A 280 0.38 4.52 -29.86
CA LEU A 280 1.15 3.29 -29.70
C LEU A 280 0.66 2.20 -30.66
N ILE A 281 -0.66 2.07 -30.86
CA ILE A 281 -1.23 1.15 -31.86
C ILE A 281 -0.79 1.55 -33.27
N LYS A 282 -0.89 2.84 -33.61
CA LYS A 282 -0.53 3.31 -34.97
C LYS A 282 0.95 3.08 -35.30
N LYS A 283 1.85 3.24 -34.33
CA LYS A 283 3.29 3.17 -34.55
C LYS A 283 3.89 1.78 -34.29
N TYR A 284 3.32 1.03 -33.35
CA TYR A 284 3.89 -0.23 -32.83
C TYR A 284 2.88 -1.39 -32.78
N GLY A 285 1.67 -1.24 -33.34
CA GLY A 285 0.60 -2.23 -33.25
C GLY A 285 0.75 -3.47 -34.13
N SER A 286 1.97 -3.86 -34.50
CA SER A 286 2.28 -5.09 -35.24
C SER A 286 2.98 -6.09 -34.34
#